data_AF-A0A7C6S1E1-F1
#
_entry.id   AF-A0A7C6S1E1-F1
#
_cell.length_a   1.000
_cell.length_b   1.000
_cell.length_c   1.000
_cell.angle_alpha   90.00
_cell.angle_beta   90.00
_cell.angle_gamma   90.00
#
_symmetry.space_group_name_H-M   'P 1'
#
loop_
_entity.id
_entity.type
_entity.pdbx_description
1 polymer ?
#
loop_
_entity_poly.entity_id
_entity_poly.type
_entity_poly.pdbx_seq_one_letter_code
_entity_poly.pdbx_strand_id
1 'polypeptide(L)'
;MIKKINLFISKYRAISRKINDTLTIKTTIKTTLSAILISGLIILLPSLLVYNLFVLDKIRNLLIISIILIVILFSFVFNFIYDIITKNYHEELTNVNTKIVVITDAIIAGIILSIATIIIISQFV
;
A
#
# COMPACT_ATOMS: atom_id res chain seq x y z
N MET A 1 -22.83 17.70 0.37
CA MET A 1 -21.57 16.99 0.70
C MET A 1 -21.80 15.49 0.93
N ILE A 2 -22.74 15.11 1.80
CA ILE A 2 -23.07 13.70 2.13
C ILE A 2 -23.40 12.84 0.89
N LYS A 3 -24.19 13.36 -0.07
CA LYS A 3 -24.49 12.65 -1.33
C LYS A 3 -23.24 12.27 -2.14
N LYS A 4 -22.21 13.12 -2.16
CA LYS A 4 -20.96 12.86 -2.89
C LYS A 4 -20.14 11.75 -2.23
N ILE A 5 -20.07 11.75 -0.89
CA ILE A 5 -19.41 10.71 -0.10
C ILE A 5 -20.12 9.37 -0.28
N ASN A 6 -21.46 9.35 -0.22
CA ASN A 6 -22.22 8.11 -0.43
C ASN A 6 -22.01 7.53 -1.84
N LEU A 7 -21.98 8.39 -2.87
CA LEU A 7 -21.66 7.98 -4.25
C LEU A 7 -20.22 7.46 -4.39
N PHE A 8 -19.27 8.06 -3.67
CA PHE A 8 -17.88 7.58 -3.65
C PHE A 8 -17.79 6.19 -3.02
N ILE A 9 -18.38 6.01 -1.84
CA ILE A 9 -18.39 4.74 -1.11
C ILE A 9 -19.10 3.65 -1.91
N SER A 10 -20.23 3.96 -2.56
CA SER A 10 -20.95 2.98 -3.37
C SER A 10 -20.13 2.54 -4.59
N LYS A 11 -19.47 3.48 -5.28
CA LYS A 11 -18.55 3.17 -6.39
C LYS A 11 -17.38 2.31 -5.94
N TYR A 12 -16.73 2.68 -4.83
CA TYR A 12 -15.64 1.89 -4.24
C TYR A 12 -16.11 0.46 -3.95
N ARG A 13 -17.25 0.28 -3.26
CA ARG A 13 -17.80 -1.04 -2.92
C ARG A 13 -18.15 -1.86 -4.16
N ALA A 14 -18.77 -1.25 -5.16
CA ALA A 14 -19.14 -1.95 -6.39
C ALA A 14 -17.92 -2.48 -7.14
N ILE A 15 -16.87 -1.67 -7.25
CA ILE A 15 -15.62 -2.06 -7.94
C ILE A 15 -14.84 -3.09 -7.11
N SER A 16 -14.69 -2.88 -5.81
CA SER A 16 -14.02 -3.81 -4.89
C SER A 16 -14.70 -5.19 -4.90
N ARG A 17 -16.03 -5.22 -4.86
CA ARG A 17 -16.80 -6.47 -4.97
C ARG A 17 -16.55 -7.16 -6.31
N LYS A 18 -16.59 -6.43 -7.42
CA LYS A 18 -16.30 -6.99 -8.75
C LYS A 18 -14.90 -7.62 -8.82
N ILE A 19 -13.88 -6.98 -8.25
CA ILE A 19 -12.52 -7.54 -8.19
C ILE A 19 -12.52 -8.84 -7.39
N ASN A 20 -13.12 -8.84 -6.20
CA ASN A 20 -13.16 -10.01 -5.32
C ASN A 20 -13.93 -11.18 -5.92
N ASP A 21 -15.02 -10.92 -6.63
CA ASP A 21 -15.84 -11.95 -7.28
C ASP A 21 -15.10 -12.60 -8.48
N THR A 22 -14.14 -11.90 -9.10
CA THR A 22 -13.30 -12.43 -10.20
C THR A 22 -12.06 -13.20 -9.70
N LEU A 23 -11.57 -12.87 -8.51
CA LEU A 23 -10.34 -13.45 -7.97
C LEU A 23 -10.55 -14.83 -7.36
N THR A 24 -9.65 -15.76 -7.66
CA THR A 24 -9.56 -17.05 -6.96
C THR A 24 -8.57 -16.95 -5.80
N ILE A 25 -8.74 -17.78 -4.75
CA ILE A 25 -7.80 -17.81 -3.62
C ILE A 25 -6.35 -18.01 -4.08
N LYS A 26 -6.13 -18.88 -5.08
CA LYS A 26 -4.81 -19.18 -5.64
C LYS A 26 -4.19 -17.95 -6.32
N THR A 27 -4.96 -17.24 -7.14
CA THR A 27 -4.48 -16.03 -7.81
C THR A 27 -4.25 -14.91 -6.81
N THR A 28 -5.13 -14.73 -5.83
CA THR A 28 -4.96 -13.75 -4.75
C THR A 28 -3.65 -13.96 -4.01
N ILE A 29 -3.35 -15.19 -3.55
CA ILE A 29 -2.09 -15.48 -2.85
C ILE A 29 -0.88 -15.18 -3.74
N LYS A 30 -0.91 -15.63 -5.00
CA LYS A 30 0.20 -15.43 -5.94
C LYS A 30 0.43 -13.94 -6.21
N THR A 31 -0.63 -13.18 -6.42
CA THR A 31 -0.57 -11.74 -6.67
C THR A 31 -0.08 -11.00 -5.43
N THR A 32 -0.59 -11.32 -4.24
CA THR A 32 -0.13 -10.73 -2.98
C THR A 32 1.36 -10.97 -2.77
N LEU A 33 1.84 -12.21 -2.87
CA LEU A 33 3.26 -12.53 -2.68
C LEU A 33 4.15 -11.82 -3.71
N SER A 34 3.73 -11.81 -4.98
CA SER A 34 4.47 -11.14 -6.04
C SER A 34 4.53 -9.62 -5.81
N ALA A 35 3.41 -9.03 -5.40
CA ALA A 35 3.35 -7.60 -5.09
C ALA A 35 4.21 -7.25 -3.87
N ILE A 36 4.21 -8.08 -2.81
CA ILE A 36 5.10 -7.90 -1.64
C ILE A 36 6.57 -7.96 -2.07
N LEU A 37 6.96 -8.95 -2.88
CA LEU A 37 8.35 -9.10 -3.31
C LEU A 37 8.82 -7.88 -4.12
N ILE A 38 8.04 -7.45 -5.11
CA ILE A 38 8.44 -6.33 -5.98
C ILE A 38 8.41 -5.00 -5.20
N SER A 39 7.35 -4.73 -4.45
CA SER A 39 7.27 -3.51 -3.62
C SER A 39 8.34 -3.47 -2.54
N GLY A 40 8.63 -4.61 -1.93
CA GLY A 40 9.71 -4.78 -0.97
C GLY A 40 11.07 -4.46 -1.58
N LEU A 41 11.38 -4.97 -2.77
CA LEU A 41 12.63 -4.66 -3.46
C LEU A 41 12.79 -3.16 -3.78
N ILE A 42 11.71 -2.50 -4.21
CA ILE A 42 11.73 -1.05 -4.49
C ILE A 42 12.02 -0.24 -3.22
N ILE A 43 11.39 -0.63 -2.11
CA ILE A 43 11.49 0.09 -0.83
C ILE A 43 12.74 -0.31 -0.03
N LEU A 44 13.36 -1.44 -0.34
CA LEU A 44 14.58 -1.90 0.34
C LEU A 44 15.72 -0.90 0.21
N LEU A 45 15.94 -0.34 -0.98
CA LEU A 45 17.01 0.63 -1.24
C LEU A 45 16.91 1.89 -0.36
N PRO A 46 15.79 2.64 -0.36
CA PRO A 46 15.67 3.81 0.51
C PRO A 46 15.68 3.42 2.00
N SER A 47 15.19 2.23 2.37
CA SER A 47 15.21 1.78 3.76
C SER A 47 16.62 1.52 4.28
N LEU A 48 17.48 0.87 3.48
CA LEU A 48 18.88 0.63 3.81
C LEU A 48 19.66 1.92 3.98
N LEU A 49 19.39 2.92 3.14
CA LEU A 49 20.00 4.25 3.24
C LEU A 49 19.62 4.92 4.57
N VAL A 50 18.34 4.93 4.94
CA VAL A 50 17.87 5.50 6.20
C VAL A 50 18.45 4.76 7.41
N TYR A 51 18.51 3.42 7.35
CA TYR A 51 19.13 2.61 8.40
C TYR A 51 20.61 2.95 8.59
N ASN A 52 21.37 3.08 7.50
CA ASN A 52 22.78 3.43 7.58
C ASN A 52 23.02 4.83 8.16
N LEU A 53 22.12 5.78 7.87
CA LEU A 53 22.19 7.14 8.42
C LEU A 53 21.75 7.23 9.89
N PHE A 54 21.15 6.18 10.45
CA PHE A 54 20.64 6.16 11.82
C PHE A 54 21.72 6.25 12.90
N VAL A 55 22.99 6.04 12.53
CA VAL A 55 24.16 6.27 13.41
C VAL A 55 24.36 7.76 13.72
N LEU A 56 23.76 8.67 12.93
CA LEU A 56 23.90 10.11 13.11
C LEU A 56 22.82 10.64 14.07
N ASP A 57 23.13 10.69 15.36
CA ASP A 57 22.19 11.13 16.42
C ASP A 57 21.56 12.51 16.17
N LYS A 58 22.31 13.43 15.54
CA LYS A 58 21.85 14.81 15.27
C LYS A 58 20.65 14.89 14.32
N ILE A 59 20.40 13.85 13.52
CA ILE A 59 19.29 13.81 12.53
C ILE A 59 18.24 12.75 12.85
N ARG A 60 18.28 12.13 14.04
CA ARG A 60 17.39 11.03 14.44
C ARG A 60 15.90 11.33 14.18
N ASN A 61 15.42 12.51 14.56
CA ASN A 61 14.02 12.91 14.35
C ASN A 61 13.65 12.98 12.86
N LEU A 62 14.55 13.44 12.01
CA LEU A 62 14.34 13.49 10.56
C LEU A 62 14.26 12.09 9.96
N LEU A 63 15.07 11.16 10.47
CA LEU A 63 15.07 9.76 10.03
C LEU A 63 13.77 9.04 10.44
N ILE A 64 13.22 9.31 11.63
CA ILE A 64 11.92 8.77 12.05
C ILE A 64 10.81 9.20 11.08
N ILE A 65 10.77 10.49 10.71
CA ILE A 65 9.80 11.00 9.72
C ILE A 65 10.01 10.31 8.37
N SER A 66 11.26 10.11 7.97
CA SER A 66 11.62 9.44 6.72
C SER A 66 11.13 7.98 6.70
N ILE A 67 11.24 7.25 7.81
CA ILE A 67 10.71 5.88 7.94
C ILE A 67 9.19 5.88 7.76
N ILE A 68 8.47 6.80 8.39
CA ILE A 68 7.01 6.90 8.25
C ILE A 68 6.64 7.17 6.78
N LEU A 69 7.35 8.08 6.10
CA LEU A 69 7.13 8.35 4.67
C LEU A 69 7.40 7.11 3.81
N ILE A 70 8.47 6.36 4.09
CA ILE A 70 8.79 5.11 3.39
C ILE A 70 7.65 4.09 3.56
N VAL A 71 7.09 3.97 4.76
CA VAL A 71 5.97 3.05 5.04
C VAL A 71 4.70 3.46 4.30
N ILE A 72 4.39 4.76 4.26
CA ILE A 72 3.26 5.27 3.48
C ILE A 72 3.50 4.98 1.99
N LEU A 73 4.67 5.29 1.46
CA LEU A 73 5.03 5.02 0.07
C LEU A 73 4.95 3.53 -0.26
N PHE A 74 5.40 2.65 0.65
CA PHE A 74 5.26 1.21 0.49
C PHE A 74 3.81 0.80 0.28
N SER A 75 2.87 1.35 1.05
CA SER A 75 1.44 1.07 0.88
C SER A 75 0.93 1.44 -0.52
N PHE A 76 1.31 2.60 -1.04
CA PHE A 76 0.94 3.02 -2.39
C PHE A 76 1.57 2.14 -3.47
N VAL A 77 2.87 1.85 -3.35
CA VAL A 77 3.61 1.02 -4.30
C VAL A 77 3.05 -0.40 -4.31
N PHE A 78 2.79 -0.98 -3.14
CA PHE A 78 2.20 -2.30 -3.00
C PHE A 78 0.83 -2.39 -3.71
N ASN A 79 -0.10 -1.47 -3.40
CA ASN A 79 -1.44 -1.50 -3.99
C ASN A 79 -1.42 -1.26 -5.50
N PHE A 80 -0.53 -0.40 -5.98
CA PHE A 80 -0.35 -0.17 -7.42
C PHE A 80 0.16 -1.43 -8.15
N ILE A 81 1.19 -2.08 -7.61
CA ILE A 81 1.73 -3.31 -8.18
C ILE A 81 0.70 -4.45 -8.10
N TYR A 82 -0.01 -4.55 -6.98
CA TYR A 82 -1.08 -5.53 -6.80
C TYR A 82 -2.15 -5.41 -7.90
N ASP A 83 -2.59 -4.18 -8.22
CA ASP A 83 -3.57 -3.94 -9.29
C ASP A 83 -3.04 -4.33 -10.67
N ILE A 84 -1.79 -3.97 -10.99
CA ILE A 84 -1.15 -4.34 -12.26
C ILE A 84 -1.11 -5.86 -12.41
N ILE A 85 -0.61 -6.56 -11.38
CA ILE A 85 -0.48 -8.02 -11.42
C ILE A 85 -1.85 -8.69 -11.51
N THR A 86 -2.83 -8.17 -10.77
CA THR A 86 -4.20 -8.69 -10.80
C THR A 86 -4.81 -8.59 -12.20
N LYS A 87 -4.65 -7.44 -12.86
CA LYS A 87 -5.12 -7.24 -14.23
C LYS A 87 -4.39 -8.12 -15.25
N ASN A 88 -3.11 -8.41 -15.02
CA ASN A 88 -2.36 -9.33 -15.87
C ASN A 88 -2.85 -10.78 -15.76
N TYR A 89 -3.41 -11.18 -14.61
CA TYR A 89 -4.01 -12.52 -14.45
C TYR A 89 -5.47 -12.58 -14.90
N HIS A 90 -6.19 -11.46 -14.92
CA HIS A 90 -7.61 -11.38 -15.24
C HIS A 90 -7.88 -10.20 -16.18
N GLU A 91 -7.83 -10.47 -17.50
CA GLU A 91 -8.03 -9.44 -18.53
C GLU A 91 -9.38 -8.72 -18.42
N GLU A 92 -10.41 -9.37 -17.89
CA GLU A 92 -11.74 -8.77 -17.64
C GLU A 92 -11.69 -7.54 -16.72
N LEU A 93 -10.66 -7.43 -15.89
CA LEU A 93 -10.46 -6.30 -14.97
C LEU A 93 -9.69 -5.14 -15.61
N THR A 94 -9.08 -5.32 -16.79
CA THR A 94 -8.32 -4.25 -17.49
C THR A 94 -9.21 -3.07 -17.87
N ASN A 95 -10.46 -3.33 -18.25
CA ASN A 95 -11.46 -2.32 -18.60
C ASN A 95 -12.13 -1.67 -17.38
N VAL A 96 -11.81 -2.10 -16.16
CA VAL A 96 -12.38 -1.56 -14.92
C VAL A 96 -11.47 -0.46 -14.39
N ASN A 97 -12.04 0.72 -14.11
CA ASN A 97 -11.31 1.81 -13.46
C ASN A 97 -11.11 1.53 -11.95
N THR A 98 -10.06 0.80 -11.62
CA THR A 98 -9.70 0.41 -10.25
C THR A 98 -8.95 1.50 -9.48
N LYS A 99 -8.62 2.65 -10.09
CA LYS A 99 -7.84 3.73 -9.45
C LYS A 99 -8.38 4.15 -8.09
N ILE A 100 -9.71 4.23 -7.97
CA ILE A 100 -10.38 4.58 -6.72
C ILE A 100 -10.14 3.54 -5.63
N VAL A 101 -10.13 2.25 -5.98
CA VAL A 101 -9.86 1.16 -5.04
C VAL A 101 -8.40 1.20 -4.62
N VAL A 102 -7.47 1.27 -5.59
CA VAL A 102 -6.02 1.34 -5.33
C VAL A 102 -5.66 2.48 -4.37
N ILE A 103 -6.16 3.69 -4.62
CA ILE A 103 -5.86 4.85 -3.78
C ILE A 103 -6.49 4.71 -2.39
N THR A 104 -7.74 4.25 -2.32
CA THR A 104 -8.46 4.11 -1.04
C THR A 104 -7.80 3.06 -0.16
N ASP A 105 -7.48 1.89 -0.72
CA ASP A 105 -6.83 0.79 0.00
C ASP A 105 -5.41 1.18 0.43
N ALA A 106 -4.67 1.91 -0.43
CA ALA A 106 -3.36 2.45 -0.06
C ALA A 106 -3.41 3.44 1.10
N ILE A 107 -4.42 4.32 1.13
CA ILE A 107 -4.60 5.27 2.25
C ILE A 107 -4.94 4.51 3.53
N ILE A 108 -5.90 3.58 3.48
CA ILE A 108 -6.31 2.80 4.66
C ILE A 108 -5.13 2.00 5.20
N ALA A 109 -4.46 1.23 4.34
CA ALA A 109 -3.30 0.44 4.72
C ALA A 109 -2.14 1.34 5.19
N GLY A 110 -1.94 2.49 4.55
CA GLY A 110 -0.91 3.46 4.92
C GLY A 110 -1.13 4.02 6.32
N ILE A 111 -2.37 4.35 6.69
CA ILE A 111 -2.72 4.81 8.04
C ILE A 111 -2.45 3.70 9.06
N ILE A 112 -2.94 2.48 8.80
CA ILE A 112 -2.77 1.34 9.72
C ILE A 112 -1.28 1.03 9.93
N LEU A 113 -0.51 0.96 8.84
CA LEU A 113 0.93 0.71 8.90
C LEU A 113 1.67 1.84 9.60
N SER A 114 1.30 3.10 9.35
CA SER A 114 1.93 4.24 10.03
C SER A 114 1.69 4.21 11.54
N ILE A 115 0.47 3.89 11.99
CA ILE A 115 0.16 3.71 13.41
C ILE A 115 1.03 2.59 14.00
N ALA A 116 1.11 1.44 13.33
CA ALA A 116 1.95 0.34 13.77
C ALA A 116 3.43 0.73 13.84
N THR A 117 3.95 1.45 12.85
CA THR A 117 5.33 1.96 12.83
C THR A 117 5.60 2.92 13.98
N ILE A 118 4.69 3.84 14.27
CA ILE A 118 4.83 4.78 15.40
C ILE A 118 4.90 4.00 16.73
N ILE A 119 4.01 3.02 16.93
CA ILE A 119 4.03 2.17 18.12
C ILE A 119 5.37 1.45 18.26
N ILE A 120 5.86 0.83 17.18
CA ILE A 120 7.14 0.13 17.18
C ILE A 120 8.29 1.10 17.52
N ILE A 121 8.38 2.24 16.84
CA ILE A 121 9.44 3.24 17.07
C ILE A 121 9.41 3.74 18.52
N SER A 122 8.22 3.96 19.09
CA SER A 122 8.07 4.44 20.47
C SER A 122 8.66 3.50 21.53
N GLN A 123 8.88 2.22 21.20
CA GLN A 123 9.54 1.26 22.11
C GLN A 123 11.07 1.40 22.11
N PHE A 124 11.65 2.04 21.09
CA PHE A 124 13.10 2.21 20.92
C PHE A 124 13.58 3.65 21.15
N VAL A 125 12.66 4.58 21.43
CA VAL A 125 12.96 5.97 21.81
C VAL A 125 12.91 6.08 23.32
#